data_AF-A0A954GSQ6-F1
#
_entry.id   AF-A0A954GSQ6-F1
#
_cell.length_a   1.000
_cell.length_b   1.000
_cell.length_c   1.000
_cell.angle_alpha   90.00
_cell.angle_beta   90.00
_cell.angle_gamma   90.00
#
_symmetry.space_group_name_H-M   'P 1'
#
loop_
_entity.id
_entity.type
_entity.pdbx_description
1 polymer ?
#
loop_
_entity_poly.entity_id
_entity_poly.type
_entity_poly.pdbx_seq_one_letter_code
_entity_poly.pdbx_strand_id
1 'polypeptide(L)'
;MWTLARWQLRQVNYLNWVMVVCVIGWSLFTSEPISFMHGATMASAIFVHAALIVLILGSSSTSGAGFIYSQGFSRDQIWWSQVLALLISAAMPCVAFLLTVGTGLRSTIQGAFANPWFPLLGNSELSELKWMLLAYAAVFSTLSYVWIRARQPSRDAAAGWMLAVAQIGFFIYCWTWMRFAPPWLCNVLVGTALLLVATTTLALWKFHQNVEVQA
;
A
#
# COMPACT_ATOMS: atom_id res chain seq x y z
N MET A 1 2.65 -20.89 8.66
CA MET A 1 2.41 -19.47 8.31
C MET A 1 3.61 -18.80 7.66
N TRP A 2 4.79 -18.80 8.29
CA TRP A 2 5.98 -18.13 7.72
C TRP A 2 6.42 -18.65 6.35
N THR A 3 6.38 -19.96 6.13
CA THR A 3 6.69 -20.58 4.82
C THR A 3 5.79 -20.06 3.70
N LEU A 4 4.49 -19.94 3.95
CA LEU A 4 3.53 -19.37 3.01
C LEU A 4 3.80 -17.90 2.73
N ALA A 5 4.03 -17.11 3.78
CA ALA A 5 4.36 -15.70 3.63
C ALA A 5 5.63 -15.49 2.79
N ARG A 6 6.68 -16.31 3.00
CA ARG A 6 7.89 -16.30 2.17
C ARG A 6 7.59 -16.67 0.71
N TRP A 7 6.73 -17.65 0.48
CA TRP A 7 6.33 -18.03 -0.87
C TRP A 7 5.57 -16.91 -1.60
N GLN A 8 4.67 -16.20 -0.90
CA GLN A 8 3.99 -15.02 -1.43
C GLN A 8 4.99 -13.89 -1.70
N LEU A 9 5.84 -13.56 -0.72
CA LEU A 9 6.83 -12.49 -0.84
C LEU A 9 7.81 -12.71 -1.97
N ARG A 10 8.21 -13.96 -2.26
CA ARG A 10 9.11 -14.27 -3.39
C ARG A 10 8.58 -13.72 -4.72
N GLN A 11 7.27 -13.71 -4.92
CA GLN A 11 6.64 -13.23 -6.17
C GLN A 11 6.74 -11.72 -6.34
N VAL A 12 6.76 -10.98 -5.23
CA VAL A 12 6.79 -9.50 -5.21
C VAL A 12 8.14 -8.94 -4.74
N ASN A 13 9.10 -9.80 -4.40
CA ASN A 13 10.37 -9.40 -3.78
C ASN A 13 11.15 -8.41 -4.66
N TYR A 14 11.23 -8.68 -5.96
CA TYR A 14 11.91 -7.78 -6.90
C TYR A 14 11.27 -6.39 -6.91
N LEU A 15 9.93 -6.35 -7.00
CA LEU A 15 9.15 -5.11 -6.99
C LEU A 15 9.36 -4.32 -5.69
N ASN A 16 9.35 -5.01 -4.54
CA ASN A 16 9.60 -4.39 -3.23
C ASN A 16 11.00 -3.76 -3.15
N TRP A 17 12.03 -4.46 -3.65
CA TRP A 17 13.40 -3.92 -3.65
C TRP A 17 13.56 -2.73 -4.58
N VAL A 18 12.95 -2.76 -5.77
CA VAL A 18 12.91 -1.61 -6.68
C VAL A 18 12.29 -0.41 -5.97
N MET A 19 11.13 -0.59 -5.32
CA MET A 19 10.48 0.50 -4.60
C MET A 19 11.32 1.01 -3.42
N VAL A 20 11.99 0.14 -2.66
CA VAL A 20 12.91 0.54 -1.59
C VAL A 20 14.02 1.44 -2.13
N VAL A 21 14.66 1.04 -3.23
CA VAL A 21 15.72 1.85 -3.87
C VAL A 21 15.16 3.18 -4.37
N CYS A 22 13.98 3.18 -5.00
CA CYS A 22 13.31 4.41 -5.44
C CYS A 22 13.00 5.34 -4.26
N VAL A 23 12.50 4.82 -3.14
CA VAL A 23 12.22 5.61 -1.93
C VAL A 23 13.49 6.19 -1.35
N ILE A 24 14.56 5.40 -1.23
CA ILE A 24 15.85 5.89 -0.73
C ILE A 24 16.40 6.97 -1.64
N GLY A 25 16.44 6.75 -2.96
CA GLY A 25 16.92 7.73 -3.91
C GLY A 25 16.10 9.03 -3.84
N TRP A 26 14.78 8.92 -3.87
CA TRP A 26 13.91 10.07 -3.75
C TRP A 26 14.08 10.81 -2.42
N SER A 27 14.09 10.10 -1.29
CA SER A 27 14.21 10.73 0.02
C SER A 27 15.60 11.31 0.26
N LEU A 28 16.66 10.82 -0.39
CA LEU A 28 17.99 11.39 -0.23
C LEU A 28 18.25 12.56 -1.17
N PHE A 29 17.70 12.56 -2.38
CA PHE A 29 18.06 13.51 -3.43
C PHE A 29 17.00 14.57 -3.75
N THR A 30 15.78 14.46 -3.21
CA THR A 30 14.79 15.55 -3.35
C THR A 30 15.25 16.79 -2.60
N SER A 31 15.47 17.89 -3.30
CA SER A 31 15.99 19.15 -2.72
C SER A 31 14.95 19.92 -1.91
N GLU A 32 13.68 19.72 -2.21
CA GLU A 32 12.53 20.35 -1.53
C GLU A 32 12.11 19.58 -0.28
N PRO A 33 11.38 20.22 0.66
CA PRO A 33 10.76 19.52 1.78
C PRO A 33 9.90 18.37 1.28
N ILE A 34 10.08 17.19 1.86
CA ILE A 34 9.27 16.04 1.51
C ILE A 34 7.85 16.33 1.93
N SER A 35 6.97 16.40 0.94
CA SER A 35 5.54 16.37 1.17
C SER A 35 4.94 15.36 0.23
N PHE A 36 4.35 14.31 0.79
CA PHE A 36 3.60 13.34 0.04
C PHE A 36 2.50 14.08 -0.72
N MET A 37 1.71 14.93 -0.04
CA MET A 37 0.60 15.72 -0.61
C MET A 37 0.97 16.59 -1.82
N HIS A 38 2.20 17.07 -1.90
CA HIS A 38 2.64 17.99 -2.98
C HIS A 38 3.51 17.29 -4.03
N GLY A 39 4.11 16.14 -3.70
CA GLY A 39 4.98 15.37 -4.58
C GLY A 39 4.24 14.30 -5.38
N ALA A 40 3.73 14.66 -6.56
CA ALA A 40 3.00 13.73 -7.43
C ALA A 40 3.78 12.45 -7.76
N THR A 41 5.09 12.56 -8.01
CA THR A 41 5.93 11.44 -8.46
C THR A 41 5.96 10.28 -7.46
N MET A 42 6.28 10.55 -6.18
CA MET A 42 6.36 9.49 -5.17
C MET A 42 4.98 8.97 -4.78
N ALA A 43 3.97 9.84 -4.72
CA ALA A 43 2.59 9.42 -4.52
C ALA A 43 2.16 8.42 -5.61
N SER A 44 2.33 8.76 -6.88
CA SER A 44 2.05 7.87 -8.02
C SER A 44 2.85 6.57 -7.95
N ALA A 45 4.14 6.63 -7.60
CA ALA A 45 4.97 5.43 -7.44
C ALA A 45 4.41 4.48 -6.37
N ILE A 46 3.96 5.00 -5.22
CA ILE A 46 3.32 4.19 -4.17
C ILE A 46 2.01 3.58 -4.65
N PHE A 47 1.13 4.35 -5.31
CA PHE A 47 -0.12 3.82 -5.86
C PHE A 47 0.13 2.70 -6.87
N VAL A 48 1.07 2.90 -7.80
CA VAL A 48 1.46 1.90 -8.80
C VAL A 48 2.05 0.67 -8.12
N HIS A 49 2.99 0.85 -7.19
CA HIS A 49 3.60 -0.23 -6.44
C HIS A 49 2.55 -1.06 -5.68
N ALA A 50 1.67 -0.40 -4.94
CA ALA A 50 0.59 -1.05 -4.20
C ALA A 50 -0.35 -1.83 -5.13
N ALA A 51 -0.72 -1.25 -6.27
CA ALA A 51 -1.57 -1.91 -7.25
C ALA A 51 -0.89 -3.15 -7.84
N LEU A 52 0.37 -3.03 -8.26
CA LEU A 52 1.14 -4.14 -8.82
C LEU A 52 1.30 -5.29 -7.83
N ILE A 53 1.56 -5.01 -6.54
CA ILE A 53 1.65 -6.06 -5.52
C ILE A 53 0.34 -6.85 -5.43
N VAL A 54 -0.80 -6.15 -5.31
CA VAL A 54 -2.11 -6.83 -5.22
C VAL A 54 -2.39 -7.61 -6.49
N LEU A 55 -2.07 -7.03 -7.66
CA LEU A 55 -2.25 -7.69 -8.94
C LEU A 55 -1.43 -8.98 -9.04
N ILE A 56 -0.15 -8.95 -8.69
CA ILE A 56 0.74 -10.12 -8.71
C ILE A 56 0.24 -11.18 -7.72
N LEU A 57 0.07 -10.83 -6.44
CA LEU A 57 -0.29 -11.78 -5.38
C LEU A 57 -1.67 -12.40 -5.60
N GLY A 58 -2.59 -11.59 -6.07
CA GLY A 58 -3.89 -12.07 -6.44
C GLY A 58 -3.81 -13.02 -7.64
N SER A 59 -3.02 -12.68 -8.68
CA SER A 59 -3.04 -13.36 -9.99
C SER A 59 -2.48 -14.76 -9.98
N SER A 60 -2.02 -15.22 -8.81
CA SER A 60 -1.59 -16.60 -8.59
C SER A 60 -2.51 -17.57 -9.33
N SER A 61 -1.92 -18.23 -10.34
CA SER A 61 -2.61 -19.17 -11.22
C SER A 61 -3.37 -20.20 -10.38
N THR A 62 -4.47 -20.71 -10.91
CA THR A 62 -5.24 -21.81 -10.31
C THR A 62 -4.34 -22.98 -9.90
N SER A 63 -3.27 -23.24 -10.66
CA SER A 63 -2.25 -24.26 -10.35
C SER A 63 -1.42 -23.94 -9.09
N GLY A 64 -1.07 -22.68 -8.83
CA GLY A 64 -0.32 -22.28 -7.64
C GLY A 64 -1.17 -22.35 -6.37
N ALA A 65 -2.43 -21.92 -6.45
CA ALA A 65 -3.38 -22.08 -5.35
C ALA A 65 -3.66 -23.57 -5.07
N GLY A 66 -3.93 -24.36 -6.11
CA GLY A 66 -4.16 -25.81 -6.01
C GLY A 66 -2.98 -26.56 -5.39
N PHE A 67 -1.75 -26.23 -5.78
CA PHE A 67 -0.55 -26.79 -5.14
C PHE A 67 -0.49 -26.48 -3.65
N ILE A 68 -0.78 -25.23 -3.24
CA ILE A 68 -0.74 -24.86 -1.82
C ILE A 68 -1.81 -25.58 -1.02
N TYR A 69 -3.01 -25.74 -1.58
CA TYR A 69 -4.05 -26.57 -0.97
C TYR A 69 -3.62 -28.04 -0.87
N SER A 70 -2.93 -28.58 -1.89
CA SER A 70 -2.43 -29.96 -1.88
C SER A 70 -1.34 -30.19 -0.82
N GLN A 71 -0.63 -29.13 -0.39
CA GLN A 71 0.31 -29.19 0.73
C GLN A 71 -0.37 -29.16 2.11
N GLY A 72 -1.71 -29.17 2.17
CA GLY A 72 -2.47 -29.24 3.42
C GLY A 72 -2.71 -27.88 4.10
N PHE A 73 -2.44 -26.76 3.42
CA PHE A 73 -2.72 -25.44 3.96
C PHE A 73 -4.21 -25.09 3.84
N SER A 74 -4.77 -24.53 4.90
CA SER A 74 -6.18 -24.11 4.91
C SER A 74 -6.38 -22.80 4.15
N ARG A 75 -7.62 -22.56 3.71
CA ARG A 75 -8.05 -21.30 3.07
C ARG A 75 -7.61 -20.06 3.87
N ASP A 76 -7.80 -20.09 5.19
CA ASP A 76 -7.50 -18.96 6.07
C ASP A 76 -5.99 -18.76 6.24
N GLN A 77 -5.19 -19.84 6.26
CA GLN A 77 -3.74 -19.74 6.29
C GLN A 77 -3.20 -19.08 5.01
N ILE A 78 -3.77 -19.43 3.86
CA ILE A 78 -3.40 -18.84 2.57
C ILE A 78 -3.76 -17.35 2.56
N TRP A 79 -4.98 -16.99 2.94
CA TRP A 79 -5.43 -15.60 2.98
C TRP A 79 -4.60 -14.74 3.95
N TRP A 80 -4.41 -15.19 5.19
CA TRP A 80 -3.58 -14.47 6.16
C TRP A 80 -2.12 -14.35 5.71
N SER A 81 -1.60 -15.33 4.96
CA SER A 81 -0.25 -15.22 4.39
C SER A 81 -0.15 -14.15 3.29
N GLN A 82 -1.21 -13.96 2.50
CA GLN A 82 -1.29 -12.88 1.51
C GLN A 82 -1.42 -11.52 2.19
N VAL A 83 -2.28 -11.40 3.21
CA VAL A 83 -2.40 -10.18 4.01
C VAL A 83 -1.05 -9.81 4.64
N LEU A 84 -0.35 -10.78 5.22
CA LEU A 84 0.98 -10.55 5.79
C LEU A 84 2.01 -10.12 4.72
N ALA A 85 1.97 -10.72 3.52
CA ALA A 85 2.85 -10.32 2.43
C ALA A 85 2.56 -8.90 1.95
N LEU A 86 1.29 -8.48 1.87
CA LEU A 86 0.89 -7.09 1.58
C LEU A 86 1.46 -6.14 2.64
N LEU A 87 1.25 -6.44 3.93
CA LEU A 87 1.74 -5.61 5.03
C LEU A 87 3.26 -5.47 5.03
N ILE A 88 4.01 -6.56 4.82
CA ILE A 88 5.48 -6.52 4.71
C ILE A 88 5.90 -5.68 3.49
N SER A 89 5.23 -5.85 2.36
CA SER A 89 5.53 -5.12 1.13
C SER A 89 5.29 -3.61 1.25
N ALA A 90 4.27 -3.18 2.01
CA ALA A 90 4.06 -1.78 2.35
C ALA A 90 5.08 -1.27 3.39
N ALA A 91 5.43 -2.12 4.36
CA ALA A 91 6.37 -1.76 5.42
C ALA A 91 7.80 -1.52 4.88
N MET A 92 8.27 -2.32 3.92
CA MET A 92 9.63 -2.19 3.37
C MET A 92 9.99 -0.76 2.90
N PRO A 93 9.25 -0.12 1.97
CA PRO A 93 9.53 1.25 1.55
C PRO A 93 9.30 2.27 2.67
N CYS A 94 8.32 2.04 3.55
CA CYS A 94 8.06 2.91 4.70
C CYS A 94 9.20 2.90 5.72
N VAL A 95 9.78 1.73 6.00
CA VAL A 95 10.96 1.58 6.86
C VAL A 95 12.18 2.20 6.21
N ALA A 96 12.39 2.02 4.90
CA ALA A 96 13.47 2.67 4.17
C ALA A 96 13.37 4.20 4.27
N PHE A 97 12.17 4.76 4.07
CA PHE A 97 11.90 6.18 4.28
C PHE A 97 12.23 6.63 5.72
N LEU A 98 11.68 5.93 6.71
CA LEU A 98 11.93 6.19 8.13
C LEU A 98 13.41 6.18 8.47
N LEU A 99 14.19 5.24 7.92
CA LEU A 99 15.63 5.18 8.13
C LEU A 99 16.34 6.38 7.48
N THR A 100 16.01 6.74 6.24
CA THR A 100 16.66 7.86 5.56
C THR A 100 16.40 9.22 6.22
N VAL A 101 15.18 9.44 6.73
CA VAL A 101 14.79 10.71 7.35
C VAL A 101 15.10 10.70 8.85
N GLY A 102 14.65 9.66 9.58
CA GLY A 102 14.74 9.60 11.03
C GLY A 102 16.14 9.43 11.60
N THR A 103 17.10 8.90 10.81
CA THR A 103 18.51 8.87 11.21
C THR A 103 19.28 10.14 10.87
N GLY A 104 18.65 11.09 10.16
CA GLY A 104 19.31 12.30 9.67
C GLY A 104 20.23 12.06 8.46
N LEU A 105 20.23 10.86 7.86
CA LEU A 105 21.04 10.57 6.65
C LEU A 105 20.74 11.54 5.51
N ARG A 106 19.46 11.84 5.27
CA ARG A 106 19.02 12.87 4.31
C ARG A 106 19.66 14.23 4.61
N SER A 107 19.60 14.69 5.85
CA SER A 107 20.17 15.98 6.26
C SER A 107 21.68 16.05 6.04
N THR A 108 22.39 14.97 6.37
CA THR A 108 23.84 14.87 6.13
C THR A 108 24.18 14.94 4.65
N ILE A 109 23.47 14.18 3.81
CA ILE A 109 23.71 14.14 2.37
C ILE A 109 23.35 15.49 1.73
N GLN A 110 22.22 16.09 2.08
CA GLN A 110 21.81 17.40 1.57
C GLN A 110 22.74 18.53 2.03
N GLY A 111 23.27 18.44 3.25
CA GLY A 111 24.33 19.34 3.73
C GLY A 111 25.62 19.23 2.91
N ALA A 112 26.01 18.00 2.52
CA ALA A 112 27.16 17.79 1.64
C ALA A 112 26.95 18.37 0.22
N PHE A 113 25.70 18.41 -0.27
CA PHE A 113 25.32 19.09 -1.51
C PHE A 113 25.11 20.60 -1.37
N ALA A 114 25.48 21.19 -0.21
CA ALA A 114 25.32 22.61 0.09
C ALA A 114 23.88 23.12 -0.09
N ASN A 115 22.87 22.28 0.19
CA ASN A 115 21.48 22.69 0.10
C ASN A 115 21.14 23.66 1.27
N PRO A 116 20.80 24.93 0.98
CA PRO A 116 20.59 25.95 2.01
C PRO A 116 19.34 25.71 2.87
N TRP A 117 18.43 24.84 2.43
CA TRP A 117 17.16 24.56 3.12
C TRP A 117 17.27 23.50 4.23
N PHE A 118 18.35 22.73 4.24
CA PHE A 118 18.48 21.53 5.09
C PHE A 118 19.02 21.66 6.52
N PRO A 119 19.46 22.83 7.04
CA PRO A 119 19.71 22.98 8.48
C PRO A 119 18.44 22.89 9.35
N LEU A 120 17.24 22.99 8.75
CA LEU A 120 15.97 23.22 9.46
C LEU A 120 14.92 22.11 9.29
N LEU A 121 15.17 21.10 8.46
CA LEU A 121 14.12 20.16 7.99
C LEU A 121 13.90 18.92 8.87
N GLY A 122 14.77 18.64 9.84
CA GLY A 122 14.52 17.76 11.00
C GLY A 122 13.69 16.48 10.80
N ASN A 123 12.99 16.07 11.86
CA ASN A 123 12.07 14.93 11.89
C ASN A 123 10.64 15.30 11.44
N SER A 124 10.39 16.53 10.97
CA SER A 124 9.05 16.98 10.59
C SER A 124 8.51 16.24 9.36
N GLU A 125 9.41 15.80 8.48
CA GLU A 125 9.12 14.96 7.31
C GLU A 125 8.66 13.53 7.69
N LEU A 126 8.86 13.08 8.94
CA LEU A 126 8.34 11.78 9.40
C LEU A 126 6.82 11.73 9.42
N SER A 127 6.17 12.89 9.48
CA SER A 127 4.71 12.98 9.40
C SER A 127 4.15 12.48 8.07
N GLU A 128 4.99 12.37 7.03
CA GLU A 128 4.62 11.89 5.70
C GLU A 128 4.40 10.37 5.64
N LEU A 129 5.00 9.62 6.59
CA LEU A 129 4.87 8.18 6.70
C LEU A 129 3.40 7.72 6.80
N LYS A 130 2.58 8.48 7.53
CA LYS A 130 1.15 8.15 7.71
C LYS A 130 0.39 8.18 6.38
N TRP A 131 0.79 9.07 5.46
CA TRP A 131 0.15 9.20 4.17
C TRP A 131 0.57 8.10 3.20
N MET A 132 1.86 7.72 3.23
CA MET A 132 2.35 6.56 2.49
C MET A 132 1.58 5.30 2.90
N LEU A 133 1.44 5.07 4.21
CA LEU A 133 0.68 3.93 4.74
C LEU A 133 -0.80 3.99 4.38
N LEU A 134 -1.42 5.17 4.43
CA LEU A 134 -2.81 5.35 4.03
C LEU A 134 -3.02 5.01 2.55
N ALA A 135 -2.10 5.41 1.67
CA ALA A 135 -2.16 5.07 0.24
C ALA A 135 -2.06 3.56 0.00
N TYR A 136 -1.15 2.86 0.69
CA TYR A 136 -1.11 1.39 0.65
C TYR A 136 -2.41 0.77 1.13
N ALA A 137 -2.91 1.20 2.30
CA ALA A 137 -4.14 0.66 2.88
C ALA A 137 -5.36 0.88 1.98
N ALA A 138 -5.45 2.06 1.34
CA ALA A 138 -6.46 2.39 0.36
C ALA A 138 -6.44 1.41 -0.81
N VAL A 139 -5.29 1.22 -1.46
CA VAL A 139 -5.18 0.34 -2.64
C VAL A 139 -5.37 -1.13 -2.25
N PHE A 140 -4.75 -1.58 -1.16
CA PHE A 140 -4.84 -2.97 -0.72
C PHE A 140 -6.26 -3.38 -0.37
N SER A 141 -6.97 -2.59 0.45
CA SER A 141 -8.35 -2.90 0.82
C SER A 141 -9.26 -2.97 -0.41
N THR A 142 -9.11 -1.99 -1.29
CA THR A 142 -9.93 -1.81 -2.48
C THR A 142 -9.71 -2.90 -3.52
N LEU A 143 -8.45 -3.12 -3.94
CA LEU A 143 -8.17 -4.10 -4.96
C LEU A 143 -8.36 -5.51 -4.42
N SER A 144 -7.94 -5.83 -3.19
CA SER A 144 -8.20 -7.16 -2.62
C SER A 144 -9.71 -7.47 -2.58
N TYR A 145 -10.56 -6.46 -2.42
CA TYR A 145 -12.01 -6.63 -2.46
C TYR A 145 -12.51 -7.11 -3.83
N VAL A 146 -12.04 -6.47 -4.91
CA VAL A 146 -12.36 -6.90 -6.29
C VAL A 146 -12.04 -8.38 -6.51
N TRP A 147 -10.91 -8.81 -5.97
CA TRP A 147 -10.38 -10.15 -6.14
C TRP A 147 -11.23 -11.20 -5.42
N ILE A 148 -11.64 -10.92 -4.19
CA ILE A 148 -12.53 -11.81 -3.45
C ILE A 148 -13.90 -11.87 -4.14
N ARG A 149 -14.42 -10.73 -4.62
CA ARG A 149 -15.69 -10.69 -5.36
C ARG A 149 -15.67 -11.51 -6.64
N ALA A 150 -14.58 -11.48 -7.40
CA ALA A 150 -14.42 -12.29 -8.60
C ALA A 150 -14.44 -13.82 -8.32
N ARG A 151 -14.15 -14.23 -7.07
CA ARG A 151 -14.12 -15.64 -6.63
C ARG A 151 -15.40 -16.09 -5.93
N GLN A 152 -16.40 -15.21 -5.75
CA GLN A 152 -17.68 -15.59 -5.14
C GLN A 152 -18.59 -16.31 -6.14
N PRO A 153 -19.56 -17.14 -5.69
CA PRO A 153 -20.48 -17.87 -6.57
C PRO A 153 -21.29 -16.96 -7.51
N SER A 154 -21.68 -15.76 -7.06
CA SER A 154 -22.40 -14.77 -7.88
C SER A 154 -21.54 -13.96 -8.84
N ARG A 155 -20.20 -14.19 -8.86
CA ARG A 155 -19.17 -13.73 -9.82
C ARG A 155 -19.32 -12.32 -10.41
N ASP A 156 -19.87 -11.37 -9.67
CA ASP A 156 -19.97 -9.98 -10.13
C ASP A 156 -18.67 -9.21 -9.79
N ALA A 157 -17.67 -9.40 -10.65
CA ALA A 157 -16.43 -8.64 -10.61
C ALA A 157 -16.64 -7.16 -10.98
N ALA A 158 -17.69 -6.83 -11.75
CA ALA A 158 -17.97 -5.46 -12.18
C ALA A 158 -18.35 -4.58 -10.99
N ALA A 159 -19.20 -5.07 -10.08
CA ALA A 159 -19.49 -4.38 -8.82
C ALA A 159 -18.22 -4.14 -7.97
N GLY A 160 -17.29 -5.10 -7.97
CA GLY A 160 -15.99 -4.93 -7.33
C GLY A 160 -15.18 -3.80 -7.95
N TRP A 161 -15.03 -3.80 -9.28
CA TRP A 161 -14.32 -2.76 -10.01
C TRP A 161 -14.98 -1.38 -9.89
N MET A 162 -16.30 -1.29 -9.88
CA MET A 162 -17.02 -0.03 -9.65
C MET A 162 -16.69 0.57 -8.28
N LEU A 163 -16.73 -0.24 -7.21
CA LEU A 163 -16.30 0.20 -5.89
C LEU A 163 -14.84 0.63 -5.91
N ALA A 164 -13.99 -0.09 -6.64
CA ALA A 164 -12.57 0.21 -6.69
C ALA A 164 -12.25 1.53 -7.36
N VAL A 165 -12.87 1.80 -8.51
CA VAL A 165 -12.75 3.06 -9.22
C VAL A 165 -13.31 4.21 -8.37
N ALA A 166 -14.47 4.02 -7.74
CA ALA A 166 -15.08 5.05 -6.89
C ALA A 166 -14.20 5.39 -5.68
N GLN A 167 -13.64 4.39 -5.02
CA GLN A 167 -12.81 4.58 -3.84
C GLN A 167 -11.45 5.20 -4.20
N ILE A 168 -10.76 4.70 -5.24
CA ILE A 168 -9.51 5.31 -5.71
C ILE A 168 -9.77 6.75 -6.20
N GLY A 169 -10.85 6.98 -6.92
CA GLY A 169 -11.27 8.32 -7.34
C GLY A 169 -11.53 9.26 -6.16
N PHE A 170 -12.19 8.77 -5.10
CA PHE A 170 -12.35 9.52 -3.85
C PHE A 170 -11.01 9.83 -3.18
N PHE A 171 -10.06 8.89 -3.14
CA PHE A 171 -8.72 9.14 -2.61
C PHE A 171 -7.97 10.22 -3.40
N ILE A 172 -8.04 10.18 -4.73
CA ILE A 172 -7.45 11.21 -5.60
C ILE A 172 -8.14 12.55 -5.38
N TYR A 173 -9.47 12.56 -5.24
CA TYR A 173 -10.22 13.77 -4.92
C TYR A 173 -9.77 14.36 -3.58
N CYS A 174 -9.79 13.57 -2.49
CA CYS A 174 -9.32 13.98 -1.17
C CYS A 174 -7.91 14.54 -1.25
N TRP A 175 -7.00 13.85 -1.94
CA TRP A 175 -5.64 14.30 -2.17
C TRP A 175 -5.56 15.69 -2.78
N THR A 176 -6.27 15.92 -3.89
CA THR A 176 -6.24 17.22 -4.58
C THR A 176 -6.79 18.36 -3.73
N TRP A 177 -7.80 18.09 -2.90
CA TRP A 177 -8.44 19.08 -2.04
C TRP A 177 -7.66 19.34 -0.75
N MET A 178 -7.02 18.32 -0.18
CA MET A 178 -6.24 18.45 1.06
C MET A 178 -5.07 19.42 0.93
N ARG A 179 -4.57 19.62 -0.30
CA ARG A 179 -3.55 20.64 -0.60
C ARG A 179 -3.99 22.07 -0.25
N PHE A 180 -5.27 22.37 -0.36
CA PHE A 180 -5.83 23.71 -0.16
C PHE A 180 -6.78 23.80 1.03
N ALA A 181 -7.01 22.69 1.72
CA ALA A 181 -7.99 22.58 2.78
C ALA A 181 -7.44 23.10 4.12
N PRO A 182 -8.30 23.72 4.96
CA PRO A 182 -7.94 24.03 6.33
C PRO A 182 -7.72 22.73 7.15
N PRO A 183 -6.92 22.78 8.23
CA PRO A 183 -6.53 21.57 8.99
C PRO A 183 -7.70 20.71 9.47
N TRP A 184 -8.83 21.32 9.86
CA TRP A 184 -10.01 20.58 10.30
C TRP A 184 -10.64 19.75 9.17
N LEU A 185 -10.66 20.28 7.93
CA LEU A 185 -11.19 19.58 6.77
C LEU A 185 -10.25 18.44 6.36
N CYS A 186 -8.93 18.64 6.46
CA CYS A 186 -7.96 17.55 6.29
C CYS A 186 -8.24 16.40 7.26
N ASN A 187 -8.49 16.69 8.54
CA ASN A 187 -8.81 15.64 9.53
C ASN A 187 -10.11 14.89 9.18
N VAL A 188 -11.14 15.59 8.70
CA VAL A 188 -12.38 14.96 8.23
C VAL A 188 -12.11 14.03 7.05
N LEU A 189 -11.38 14.50 6.03
CA LEU A 189 -11.07 13.70 4.84
C LEU A 189 -10.22 12.47 5.18
N VAL A 190 -9.24 12.59 6.09
CA VAL A 190 -8.50 11.44 6.64
C VAL A 190 -9.44 10.47 7.34
N GLY A 191 -10.31 10.97 8.22
CA GLY A 191 -11.27 10.15 8.95
C GLY A 191 -12.17 9.36 8.01
N THR A 192 -12.71 10.01 6.97
CA THR A 192 -13.54 9.35 5.94
C THR A 192 -12.75 8.30 5.17
N ALA A 193 -11.52 8.62 4.75
CA ALA A 193 -10.62 7.67 4.09
C ALA A 193 -10.35 6.42 4.94
N LEU A 194 -10.04 6.60 6.22
CA LEU A 194 -9.81 5.51 7.17
C LEU A 194 -11.07 4.66 7.39
N LEU A 195 -12.24 5.30 7.50
CA LEU A 195 -13.52 4.60 7.60
C LEU A 195 -13.82 3.77 6.34
N LEU A 196 -13.51 4.28 5.15
CA LEU A 196 -13.66 3.53 3.90
C LEU A 196 -12.71 2.32 3.86
N VAL A 197 -11.44 2.49 4.23
CA VAL A 197 -10.49 1.37 4.34
C VAL A 197 -10.99 0.34 5.35
N ALA A 198 -11.46 0.76 6.51
CA ALA A 198 -11.96 -0.14 7.55
C ALA A 198 -13.19 -0.91 7.08
N THR A 199 -14.18 -0.23 6.51
CA THR A 199 -15.42 -0.85 6.03
C THR A 199 -15.16 -1.82 4.88
N THR A 200 -14.32 -1.46 3.91
CA THR A 200 -13.93 -2.36 2.82
C THR A 200 -13.11 -3.55 3.29
N THR A 201 -12.20 -3.37 4.25
CA THR A 201 -11.44 -4.48 4.86
C THR A 201 -12.34 -5.42 5.66
N LEU A 202 -13.33 -4.89 6.40
CA LEU A 202 -14.32 -5.71 7.11
C LEU A 202 -15.22 -6.47 6.13
N ALA A 203 -15.65 -5.82 5.04
CA ALA A 203 -16.42 -6.47 4.00
C ALA A 203 -15.61 -7.58 3.31
N LEU A 204 -14.35 -7.30 2.97
CA LEU A 204 -13.40 -8.28 2.43
C LEU A 204 -13.31 -9.52 3.32
N TRP A 205 -13.14 -9.33 4.64
CA TRP A 205 -13.09 -10.43 5.60
C TRP A 205 -14.39 -11.24 5.63
N LYS A 206 -15.54 -10.59 5.68
CA LYS A 206 -16.84 -11.29 5.65
C LYS A 206 -17.03 -12.08 4.36
N PHE A 207 -16.66 -11.51 3.21
CA PHE A 207 -16.78 -12.20 1.93
C PHE A 207 -15.79 -13.36 1.80
N HIS A 208 -14.56 -13.21 2.32
CA HIS A 208 -13.56 -14.30 2.40
C HIS A 208 -14.12 -15.53 3.10
N GLN A 209 -14.81 -15.34 4.22
CA GLN A 209 -15.43 -16.44 4.98
C GLN A 209 -16.45 -17.23 4.14
N ASN A 210 -17.09 -16.56 3.17
CA ASN A 210 -18.11 -17.12 2.29
C ASN A 210 -17.56 -17.60 0.93
N VAL A 211 -16.24 -17.54 0.69
CA VAL A 211 -15.65 -18.11 -0.52
C VAL A 211 -15.61 -19.63 -0.37
N GLU A 212 -16.37 -20.32 -1.21
CA GLU A 212 -16.31 -21.78 -1.34
C GLU A 212 -14.91 -22.20 -1.80
N VAL A 213 -14.32 -23.17 -1.12
CA VAL A 213 -13.09 -23.81 -1.59
C VAL A 213 -13.50 -24.65 -2.79
N GLN A 214 -13.31 -24.13 -4.01
CA GLN A 214 -13.42 -24.96 -5.21
C GLN A 214 -12.22 -25.92 -5.17
N ALA A 215 -12.51 -27.15 -4.71
CA ALA A 215 -11.61 -28.29 -4.81
C ALA A 215 -11.47 -28.75 -6.27
#